data_AF-A0A2D6ZDR7-F1
#
_entry.id   AF-A0A2D6ZDR7-F1
#
_cell.length_a   1.000
_cell.length_b   1.000
_cell.length_c   1.000
_cell.angle_alpha   90.00
_cell.angle_beta   90.00
_cell.angle_gamma   90.00
#
_symmetry.space_group_name_H-M   'P 1'
#
loop_
_entity.id
_entity.type
_entity.pdbx_description
1 polymer ?
#
loop_
_entity_poly.entity_id
_entity_poly.type
_entity_poly.pdbx_seq_one_letter_code
_entity_poly.pdbx_strand_id
1 'polypeptide(L)'
;MIWLEKHNIDSEDTIKTISFINKYFETNKCCAEHPNCEHPKSQTDNMLFNNDEVRAYKDSFYKALRSFLKKDYQLIYEKAWSYFATELNNFTWHDHVNIRSNIEKVEEYSGIIYLNHSDRGTLFEDDNFFWSIKPKVNHWYIWPSHLQHTPQVGTTENMRYIIATAVGVKVALK
;
A
#
# COMPACT_ATOMS: atom_id res chain seq x y z
N MET A 1 -4.52 -7.35 -13.74
CA MET A 1 -5.85 -6.75 -13.44
C MET A 1 -5.74 -6.01 -12.11
N ILE A 2 -6.12 -4.73 -12.08
CA ILE A 2 -6.19 -3.93 -10.84
C ILE A 2 -7.65 -3.89 -10.39
N TRP A 3 -7.92 -4.25 -9.14
CA TRP A 3 -9.24 -4.17 -8.54
C TRP A 3 -9.41 -2.86 -7.78
N LEU A 4 -10.59 -2.26 -7.90
CA LEU A 4 -10.96 -1.03 -7.21
C LEU A 4 -12.16 -1.30 -6.30
N GLU A 5 -12.00 -1.09 -5.01
CA GLU A 5 -13.07 -1.21 -4.02
C GLU A 5 -13.21 0.11 -3.25
N LYS A 6 -14.42 0.68 -3.21
CA LYS A 6 -14.72 1.85 -2.37
C LYS A 6 -14.92 1.41 -0.93
N HIS A 7 -14.29 2.11 0.01
CA HIS A 7 -14.54 1.92 1.43
C HIS A 7 -15.19 3.15 2.05
N ASN A 8 -16.25 2.90 2.80
CA ASN A 8 -16.92 3.92 3.59
C ASN A 8 -16.18 4.08 4.91
N ILE A 9 -15.07 4.80 4.87
CA ILE A 9 -14.31 5.20 6.05
C ILE A 9 -14.70 6.64 6.38
N ASP A 10 -15.01 6.91 7.64
CA ASP A 10 -15.37 8.26 8.07
C ASP A 10 -14.19 9.23 7.86
N SER A 11 -14.51 10.46 7.50
CA SER A 11 -13.56 11.57 7.49
C SER A 11 -12.86 11.74 8.85
N GLU A 12 -13.55 11.57 9.96
CA GLU A 12 -12.99 11.69 11.30
C GLU A 12 -11.98 10.57 11.58
N ASP A 13 -12.29 9.33 11.19
CA ASP A 13 -11.37 8.20 11.28
C ASP A 13 -10.12 8.43 10.43
N THR A 14 -10.30 9.02 9.24
CA THR A 14 -9.19 9.38 8.35
C THR A 14 -8.25 10.41 8.99
N ILE A 15 -8.79 11.45 9.61
CA ILE A 15 -8.01 12.47 10.33
C ILE A 15 -7.25 11.86 11.52
N LYS A 16 -7.92 11.00 12.31
CA LYS A 16 -7.30 10.30 13.43
C LYS A 16 -6.16 9.39 12.96
N THR A 17 -6.36 8.65 11.88
CA THR A 17 -5.33 7.78 11.30
C THR A 17 -4.14 8.57 10.77
N ILE A 18 -4.35 9.71 10.09
CA ILE A 18 -3.24 10.57 9.64
C ILE A 18 -2.45 11.11 10.85
N SER A 19 -3.14 11.57 11.89
CA SER A 19 -2.50 12.04 13.13
C SER A 19 -1.68 10.93 13.79
N PHE A 20 -2.24 9.72 13.86
CA PHE A 20 -1.52 8.54 14.35
C PHE A 20 -0.28 8.23 13.50
N ILE A 21 -0.39 8.20 12.18
CA ILE A 21 0.73 7.93 11.26
C ILE A 21 1.89 8.90 11.51
N ASN A 22 1.60 10.20 11.65
CA ASN A 22 2.62 11.20 11.92
C ASN A 22 3.34 10.91 13.23
N LYS A 23 2.60 10.58 14.30
CA LYS A 23 3.19 10.21 15.60
C LYS A 23 3.97 8.89 15.53
N TYR A 24 3.44 7.89 14.84
CA TYR A 24 4.05 6.57 14.67
C TYR A 24 5.38 6.68 13.94
N PHE A 25 5.44 7.50 12.89
CA PHE A 25 6.67 7.73 12.13
C PHE A 25 7.81 8.27 13.00
N GLU A 26 7.56 8.98 14.10
CA GLU A 26 8.64 9.48 14.97
C GLU A 26 9.50 8.37 15.59
N THR A 27 8.91 7.19 15.83
CA THR A 27 9.60 6.05 16.44
C THR A 27 9.74 4.85 15.50
N ASN A 28 8.97 4.80 14.41
CA ASN A 28 8.84 3.64 13.52
C ASN A 28 9.17 4.03 12.07
N LYS A 29 10.41 4.49 11.85
CA LYS A 29 10.96 4.79 10.51
C LYS A 29 11.05 3.50 9.67
N CYS A 30 11.15 3.66 8.35
CA CYS A 30 11.24 2.56 7.38
C CYS A 30 12.23 1.44 7.74
N CYS A 31 13.39 1.77 8.31
CA CYS A 31 14.41 0.82 8.74
C CYS A 31 15.42 1.47 9.72
N ALA A 32 16.28 0.65 10.31
CA ALA A 32 17.33 1.11 11.25
C ALA A 32 18.36 2.07 10.63
N GLU A 33 18.55 2.01 9.30
CA GLU A 33 19.48 2.87 8.57
C GLU A 33 18.93 4.28 8.28
N HIS A 34 17.68 4.57 8.64
CA HIS A 34 17.08 5.88 8.40
C HIS A 34 17.91 7.02 9.05
N PRO A 35 18.21 8.12 8.33
CA PRO A 35 17.69 8.51 7.01
C PRO A 35 18.55 8.09 5.81
N ASN A 36 19.58 7.26 6.00
CA ASN A 36 20.58 6.90 4.99
C ASN A 36 20.26 5.58 4.25
N CYS A 37 18.98 5.27 4.05
CA CYS A 37 18.53 4.09 3.32
C CYS A 37 17.94 4.48 1.95
N GLU A 38 17.77 3.49 1.07
CA GLU A 38 17.15 3.69 -0.25
C GLU A 38 15.63 3.90 -0.19
N HIS A 39 14.99 3.62 0.95
CA HIS A 39 13.56 3.84 1.12
C HIS A 39 13.19 5.32 1.08
N PRO A 40 11.94 5.66 0.69
CA PRO A 40 11.45 7.03 0.79
C PRO A 40 11.58 7.58 2.21
N LYS A 41 12.10 8.80 2.34
CA LYS A 41 12.41 9.41 3.64
C LYS A 41 11.22 9.44 4.60
N SER A 42 10.02 9.68 4.07
CA SER A 42 8.79 9.80 4.86
C SER A 42 7.94 8.53 4.77
N GLN A 43 8.55 7.40 5.09
CA GLN A 43 7.90 6.08 5.11
C GLN A 43 8.03 5.42 6.49
N THR A 44 6.96 4.81 6.98
CA THR A 44 6.99 4.02 8.21
C THR A 44 7.59 2.63 7.99
N ASP A 45 7.83 1.88 9.06
CA ASP A 45 8.12 0.45 8.98
C ASP A 45 6.93 -0.35 8.39
N ASN A 46 7.14 -1.66 8.22
CA ASN A 46 6.18 -2.61 7.64
C ASN A 46 5.13 -3.14 8.63
N MET A 47 5.08 -2.62 9.86
CA MET A 47 4.27 -3.13 10.95
C MET A 47 3.05 -2.26 11.24
N LEU A 48 2.69 -1.34 10.34
CA LEU A 48 1.61 -0.37 10.56
C LEU A 48 0.30 -1.04 10.95
N PHE A 49 -0.08 -2.14 10.29
CA PHE A 49 -1.31 -2.90 10.55
C PHE A 49 -1.32 -3.69 11.88
N ASN A 50 -0.28 -3.61 12.70
CA ASN A 50 -0.29 -4.16 14.06
C ASN A 50 -0.85 -3.18 15.11
N ASN A 51 -1.24 -1.98 14.69
CA ASN A 51 -1.74 -0.93 15.57
C ASN A 51 -3.26 -0.79 15.44
N ASP A 52 -3.93 -0.55 16.57
CA ASP A 52 -5.40 -0.50 16.63
C ASP A 52 -5.97 0.77 15.97
N GLU A 53 -5.18 1.84 15.95
CA GLU A 53 -5.50 3.13 15.35
C GLU A 53 -5.67 3.07 13.82
N VAL A 54 -5.24 1.97 13.19
CA VAL A 54 -5.42 1.71 11.75
C VAL A 54 -6.28 0.48 11.48
N ARG A 55 -6.93 -0.10 12.50
CA ARG A 55 -7.72 -1.33 12.37
C ARG A 55 -8.82 -1.22 11.33
N ALA A 56 -9.52 -0.08 11.27
CA ALA A 56 -10.55 0.16 10.25
C ALA A 56 -10.00 0.01 8.82
N TYR A 57 -8.77 0.50 8.57
CA TYR A 57 -8.11 0.35 7.28
C TYR A 57 -7.66 -1.09 7.02
N LYS A 58 -7.12 -1.78 8.03
CA LYS A 58 -6.77 -3.21 7.94
C LYS A 58 -7.97 -4.09 7.59
N ASP A 59 -9.07 -3.93 8.31
CA ASP A 59 -10.29 -4.72 8.09
C ASP A 59 -10.89 -4.41 6.71
N SER A 60 -10.85 -3.13 6.30
CA SER A 60 -11.29 -2.71 4.97
C SER A 60 -10.44 -3.34 3.85
N PHE A 61 -9.13 -3.42 4.02
CA PHE A 61 -8.22 -4.07 3.08
C PHE A 61 -8.56 -5.55 2.93
N TYR A 62 -8.75 -6.27 4.03
CA TYR A 62 -9.09 -7.69 3.95
C TYR A 62 -10.45 -7.97 3.33
N LYS A 63 -11.42 -7.09 3.54
CA LYS A 63 -12.70 -7.16 2.84
C LYS A 63 -12.52 -6.97 1.33
N ALA A 64 -11.72 -5.99 0.90
CA ALA A 64 -11.40 -5.78 -0.51
C ALA A 64 -10.64 -6.97 -1.11
N LEU A 65 -9.66 -7.51 -0.39
CA LEU A 65 -8.87 -8.65 -0.83
C LEU A 65 -9.74 -9.90 -1.02
N ARG A 66 -10.63 -10.22 -0.07
CA ARG A 66 -11.61 -11.31 -0.23
C ARG A 66 -12.48 -11.13 -1.47
N SER A 67 -12.94 -9.89 -1.71
CA SER A 67 -13.79 -9.55 -2.86
C SER A 67 -13.03 -9.70 -4.18
N PHE A 68 -11.77 -9.28 -4.23
CA PHE A 68 -10.88 -9.42 -5.37
C PHE A 68 -10.58 -10.89 -5.69
N LEU A 69 -10.22 -11.68 -4.68
CA LEU A 69 -9.82 -13.07 -4.86
C LEU A 69 -10.99 -14.01 -5.17
N LYS A 70 -12.20 -13.69 -4.70
CA LYS A 70 -13.42 -14.51 -4.85
C LYS A 70 -13.26 -15.95 -4.37
N LYS A 71 -12.36 -16.18 -3.42
CA LYS A 71 -12.00 -17.49 -2.87
C LYS A 71 -11.49 -17.32 -1.44
N ASP A 72 -11.67 -18.37 -0.64
CA ASP A 72 -11.07 -18.42 0.69
C ASP A 72 -9.56 -18.55 0.59
N TYR A 73 -8.88 -17.93 1.54
CA TYR A 73 -7.43 -17.94 1.59
C TYR A 73 -6.93 -17.97 3.04
N GLN A 74 -5.75 -18.54 3.21
CA GLN A 74 -4.95 -18.43 4.41
C GLN A 74 -3.92 -17.32 4.21
N LEU A 75 -3.89 -16.34 5.12
CA LEU A 75 -2.84 -15.34 5.15
C LEU A 75 -1.51 -15.97 5.60
N ILE A 76 -0.44 -15.76 4.85
CA ILE A 76 0.91 -16.26 5.13
C ILE A 76 1.79 -15.17 5.71
N TYR A 77 1.71 -13.98 5.14
CA TYR A 77 2.35 -12.79 5.69
C TYR A 77 1.56 -11.54 5.35
N GLU A 78 1.75 -10.52 6.17
CA GLU A 78 1.23 -9.17 5.98
C GLU A 78 2.38 -8.18 6.22
N LYS A 79 2.52 -7.24 5.30
CA LYS A 79 3.29 -6.01 5.50
C LYS A 79 2.39 -4.83 5.15
N ALA A 80 2.44 -3.80 5.97
CA ALA A 80 1.76 -2.55 5.69
C ALA A 80 2.58 -1.37 6.21
N TRP A 81 2.66 -0.32 5.42
CA TRP A 81 3.38 0.90 5.76
C TRP A 81 2.62 2.12 5.25
N SER A 82 2.93 3.26 5.85
CA SER A 82 2.45 4.55 5.35
C SER A 82 3.58 5.28 4.65
N TYR A 83 3.24 6.02 3.62
CA TYR A 83 4.15 6.96 2.96
C TYR A 83 3.45 8.29 2.76
N PHE A 84 4.18 9.38 3.00
CA PHE A 84 3.64 10.72 2.86
C PHE A 84 4.66 11.74 2.37
N ALA A 85 4.31 12.53 1.37
CA ALA A 85 5.21 13.54 0.81
C ALA A 85 4.47 14.58 -0.02
N THR A 86 5.10 15.72 -0.22
CA THR A 86 4.74 16.73 -1.23
C THR A 86 5.57 16.57 -2.51
N GLU A 87 6.76 15.98 -2.42
CA GLU A 87 7.66 15.75 -3.54
C GLU A 87 7.86 14.25 -3.77
N LEU A 88 7.41 13.78 -4.94
CA LEU A 88 7.54 12.40 -5.37
C LEU A 88 8.71 12.28 -6.35
N ASN A 89 9.94 12.28 -5.82
CA ASN A 89 11.16 12.28 -6.64
C ASN A 89 11.97 11.00 -6.41
N ASN A 90 12.69 10.55 -7.43
CA ASN A 90 13.67 9.45 -7.36
C ASN A 90 13.10 8.10 -6.93
N PHE A 91 11.91 7.74 -7.42
CA PHE A 91 11.36 6.39 -7.24
C PHE A 91 11.86 5.45 -8.33
N THR A 92 12.35 4.29 -7.91
CA THR A 92 12.65 3.19 -8.83
C THR A 92 11.37 2.42 -9.14
N TRP A 93 11.27 1.97 -10.39
CA TRP A 93 10.34 0.90 -10.74
C TRP A 93 10.69 -0.34 -9.93
N HIS A 94 9.66 -0.95 -9.36
CA HIS A 94 9.82 -2.12 -8.52
C HIS A 94 8.57 -3.01 -8.56
N ASP A 95 8.74 -4.23 -8.08
CA ASP A 95 7.67 -5.16 -7.76
C ASP A 95 7.84 -5.65 -6.31
N HIS A 96 6.86 -6.38 -5.81
CA HIS A 96 6.87 -6.93 -4.44
C HIS A 96 6.95 -8.46 -4.45
N VAL A 97 7.58 -9.06 -5.47
CA VAL A 97 7.70 -10.52 -5.59
C VAL A 97 8.75 -11.06 -4.62
N ASN A 98 8.52 -12.24 -4.07
CA ASN A 98 9.48 -12.97 -3.24
C ASN A 98 9.90 -12.21 -1.98
N ILE A 99 8.99 -11.43 -1.38
CA ILE A 99 9.25 -10.79 -0.07
C ILE A 99 9.65 -11.85 0.99
N ARG A 100 9.30 -13.11 0.76
CA ARG A 100 9.96 -14.28 1.37
C ARG A 100 10.27 -15.32 0.29
N SER A 101 11.52 -15.38 -0.16
CA SER A 101 12.02 -16.13 -1.32
C SER A 101 11.83 -17.66 -1.34
N ASN A 102 11.23 -18.27 -0.31
CA ASN A 102 11.29 -19.73 -0.10
C ASN A 102 9.93 -20.39 0.20
N ILE A 103 8.79 -19.74 -0.04
CA ILE A 103 7.48 -20.36 0.20
C ILE A 103 6.82 -20.72 -1.14
N GLU A 104 7.01 -21.97 -1.57
CA GLU A 104 6.29 -22.50 -2.72
C GLU A 104 4.76 -22.32 -2.54
N LYS A 105 4.08 -21.94 -3.62
CA LYS A 105 2.60 -21.80 -3.73
C LYS A 105 1.97 -20.65 -2.93
N VAL A 106 2.68 -19.55 -2.72
CA VAL A 106 2.09 -18.30 -2.20
C VAL A 106 1.74 -17.38 -3.37
N GLU A 107 0.50 -16.92 -3.41
CA GLU A 107 0.09 -15.82 -4.29
C GLU A 107 0.32 -14.51 -3.53
N GLU A 108 1.04 -13.55 -4.14
CA GLU A 108 1.38 -12.28 -3.53
C GLU A 108 0.58 -11.12 -4.15
N TYR A 109 0.06 -10.25 -3.29
CA TYR A 109 -0.79 -9.13 -3.68
C TYR A 109 -0.35 -7.83 -2.99
N SER A 110 -0.29 -6.77 -3.77
CA SER A 110 -0.01 -5.42 -3.29
C SER A 110 -1.30 -4.60 -3.25
N GLY A 111 -1.36 -3.67 -2.30
CA GLY A 111 -2.49 -2.78 -2.14
C GLY A 111 -2.06 -1.35 -1.85
N ILE A 112 -2.85 -0.38 -2.27
CA ILE A 112 -2.69 1.02 -1.87
C ILE A 112 -4.06 1.67 -1.65
N ILE A 113 -4.14 2.51 -0.62
CA ILE A 113 -5.27 3.41 -0.37
C ILE A 113 -4.75 4.83 -0.16
N TYR A 114 -5.46 5.80 -0.72
CA TYR A 114 -5.16 7.22 -0.58
C TYR A 114 -6.04 7.78 0.55
N LEU A 115 -5.41 8.35 1.58
CA LEU A 115 -6.11 8.89 2.76
C LEU A 115 -6.63 10.31 2.50
N ASN A 116 -6.05 11.01 1.53
CA ASN A 116 -6.47 12.34 1.13
C ASN A 116 -6.34 12.51 -0.38
N HIS A 117 -6.78 13.68 -0.87
CA HIS A 117 -6.69 13.99 -2.29
C HIS A 117 -5.22 14.00 -2.75
N SER A 118 -4.97 13.38 -3.89
CA SER A 118 -3.69 13.43 -4.59
C SER A 118 -3.93 13.46 -6.10
N ASP A 119 -3.23 14.33 -6.78
CA ASP A 119 -3.17 14.48 -8.24
C ASP A 119 -2.21 13.47 -8.89
N ARG A 120 -1.44 12.73 -8.09
CA ARG A 120 -0.41 11.78 -8.54
C ARG A 120 -0.74 10.35 -8.14
N GLY A 121 -0.79 9.50 -9.15
CA GLY A 121 -1.14 8.10 -9.03
C GLY A 121 0.02 7.16 -8.79
N THR A 122 -0.28 5.89 -8.98
CA THR A 122 0.71 4.82 -9.19
C THR A 122 0.74 4.50 -10.67
N LEU A 123 1.92 4.50 -11.27
CA LEU A 123 2.19 4.10 -12.64
C LEU A 123 2.47 2.60 -12.68
N PHE A 124 2.09 1.98 -13.77
CA PHE A 124 2.31 0.58 -14.09
C PHE A 124 2.75 0.47 -15.54
N GLU A 125 3.62 -0.50 -15.81
CA GLU A 125 4.05 -0.81 -17.17
C GLU A 125 4.19 -2.31 -17.38
N ASP A 126 3.94 -2.72 -18.62
CA ASP A 126 4.35 -4.01 -19.17
C ASP A 126 4.92 -3.80 -20.59
N ASP A 127 5.28 -4.88 -21.28
CA ASP A 127 5.89 -4.83 -22.63
C ASP A 127 5.07 -4.04 -23.67
N ASN A 128 3.77 -3.87 -23.45
CA ASN A 128 2.83 -3.32 -24.43
C ASN A 128 2.07 -2.09 -23.94
N PHE A 129 1.93 -1.91 -22.63
CA PHE A 129 1.05 -0.91 -22.06
C PHE A 129 1.70 -0.15 -20.91
N PHE A 130 1.36 1.13 -20.83
CA PHE A 130 1.63 2.00 -19.71
C PHE A 130 0.30 2.57 -19.21
N TRP A 131 0.03 2.46 -17.92
CA TRP A 131 -1.20 2.96 -17.32
C TRP A 131 -0.99 3.51 -15.91
N SER A 132 -1.97 4.26 -15.43
CA SER A 132 -1.90 4.88 -14.11
C SER A 132 -3.21 4.74 -13.34
N ILE A 133 -3.08 4.59 -12.02
CA ILE A 133 -4.20 4.77 -11.10
C ILE A 133 -4.53 6.26 -11.06
N LYS A 134 -5.79 6.63 -11.33
CA LYS A 134 -6.32 7.94 -10.96
C LYS A 134 -6.75 7.89 -9.49
N PRO A 135 -6.05 8.57 -8.55
CA PRO A 135 -6.33 8.42 -7.13
C PRO A 135 -7.77 8.78 -6.76
N LYS A 136 -8.32 8.01 -5.83
CA LYS A 136 -9.59 8.31 -5.16
C LYS A 136 -9.41 8.06 -3.68
N VAL A 137 -9.83 9.03 -2.88
CA VAL A 137 -9.75 8.96 -1.42
C VAL A 137 -10.57 7.78 -0.92
N ASN A 138 -10.04 7.02 0.02
CA ASN A 138 -10.70 5.89 0.68
C ASN A 138 -11.13 4.76 -0.29
N HIS A 139 -10.34 4.54 -1.33
CA HIS A 139 -10.49 3.40 -2.22
C HIS A 139 -9.24 2.53 -2.20
N TRP A 140 -9.41 1.23 -2.02
CA TRP A 140 -8.33 0.27 -2.18
C TRP A 140 -8.15 -0.05 -3.65
N TYR A 141 -6.91 0.05 -4.11
CA TYR A 141 -6.45 -0.49 -5.36
C TYR A 141 -5.60 -1.72 -5.03
N ILE A 142 -5.97 -2.89 -5.55
CA ILE A 142 -5.28 -4.16 -5.27
C ILE A 142 -4.83 -4.79 -6.58
N TRP A 143 -3.62 -5.31 -6.62
CA TRP A 143 -3.05 -5.97 -7.79
C TRP A 143 -2.08 -7.10 -7.42
N PRO A 144 -1.78 -8.03 -8.35
CA PRO A 144 -0.73 -9.02 -8.15
C PRO A 144 0.64 -8.38 -7.97
N SER A 145 1.40 -8.79 -6.96
CA SER A 145 2.66 -8.14 -6.57
C SER A 145 3.76 -8.16 -7.63
N HIS A 146 3.66 -9.00 -8.67
CA HIS A 146 4.61 -9.06 -9.78
C HIS A 146 4.47 -7.96 -10.83
N LEU A 147 3.43 -7.12 -10.73
CA LEU A 147 3.32 -5.98 -11.63
C LEU A 147 4.33 -4.91 -11.23
N GLN A 148 5.20 -4.54 -12.18
CA GLN A 148 6.11 -3.42 -12.04
C GLN A 148 5.32 -2.12 -11.86
N HIS A 149 5.70 -1.34 -10.85
CA HIS A 149 5.02 -0.12 -10.50
C HIS A 149 5.95 0.91 -9.85
N THR A 150 5.54 2.18 -9.92
CA THR A 150 6.21 3.30 -9.27
C THR A 150 5.21 4.44 -9.00
N PRO A 151 5.38 5.28 -7.97
CA PRO A 151 4.62 6.51 -7.86
C PRO A 151 4.82 7.42 -9.09
N GLN A 152 3.76 8.09 -9.52
CA GLN A 152 3.88 9.13 -10.54
C GLN A 152 4.70 10.29 -9.97
N VAL A 153 5.84 10.58 -10.59
CA VAL A 153 6.78 11.58 -10.10
C VAL A 153 6.25 13.02 -10.24
N GLY A 154 6.76 13.90 -9.38
CA GLY A 154 6.46 15.33 -9.37
C GLY A 154 5.98 15.85 -8.03
N THR A 155 5.55 17.11 -8.01
CA THR A 155 5.03 17.78 -6.81
C THR A 155 3.51 17.63 -6.76
N THR A 156 2.99 17.36 -5.56
CA THR A 156 1.55 17.35 -5.26
C THR A 156 1.14 18.68 -4.61
N GLU A 157 -0.10 19.14 -4.85
CA GLU A 157 -0.59 20.40 -4.26
C GLU A 157 -0.67 20.35 -2.72
N ASN A 158 -1.00 19.18 -2.18
CA ASN A 158 -1.09 18.92 -0.75
C ASN A 158 -0.19 17.74 -0.40
N MET A 159 0.19 17.62 0.88
CA MET A 159 0.91 16.43 1.36
C MET A 159 0.08 15.19 1.09
N ARG A 160 0.56 14.31 0.21
CA ARG A 160 -0.08 13.03 -0.09
C ARG A 160 0.09 12.11 1.11
N TYR A 161 -0.98 11.44 1.55
CA TYR A 161 -0.92 10.36 2.53
C TYR A 161 -1.49 9.07 1.95
N ILE A 162 -0.71 7.99 2.01
CA ILE A 162 -1.14 6.66 1.56
C ILE A 162 -0.87 5.61 2.64
N ILE A 163 -1.66 4.54 2.61
CA ILE A 163 -1.26 3.26 3.21
C ILE A 163 -1.01 2.29 2.05
N ALA A 164 0.13 1.63 2.05
CA ALA A 164 0.50 0.59 1.12
C ALA A 164 0.63 -0.76 1.84
N THR A 165 0.35 -1.84 1.13
CA THR A 165 0.40 -3.20 1.65
C THR A 165 1.08 -4.15 0.68
N ALA A 166 1.67 -5.20 1.23
CA ALA A 166 2.08 -6.39 0.50
C ALA A 166 1.71 -7.61 1.34
N VAL A 167 0.92 -8.52 0.78
CA VAL A 167 0.43 -9.71 1.47
C VAL A 167 0.69 -10.96 0.64
N GLY A 168 1.04 -12.05 1.33
CA GLY A 168 1.12 -13.38 0.75
C GLY A 168 -0.04 -14.23 1.24
N VAL A 169 -0.72 -14.90 0.33
CA VAL A 169 -1.84 -15.78 0.64
C VAL A 169 -1.65 -17.17 0.05
N LYS A 170 -2.10 -18.20 0.77
CA LYS A 170 -2.33 -19.54 0.22
C LYS A 170 -3.81 -19.70 -0.02
N VAL A 171 -4.14 -20.00 -1.25
CA VAL A 171 -5.53 -20.17 -1.66
C VAL A 171 -5.92 -21.60 -1.37
N ALA A 172 -7.07 -21.79 -0.72
CA ALA A 172 -7.60 -23.12 -0.51
C ALA A 172 -7.88 -23.74 -1.89
N LEU A 173 -7.19 -24.84 -2.21
CA LEU A 173 -7.55 -25.66 -3.36
C LEU A 173 -8.94 -26.21 -3.09
N LYS A 174 -9.90 -25.90 -3.97
CA LYS A 174 -11.21 -26.57 -3.99
C LYS A 174 -11.04 -28.02 -4.42
#